data_AF-A0A961JUH9-F1
#
_entry.id   AF-A0A961JUH9-F1
#
_cell.length_a   1.000
_cell.length_b   1.000
_cell.length_c   1.000
_cell.angle_alpha   90.00
_cell.angle_beta   90.00
_cell.angle_gamma   90.00
#
_symmetry.space_group_name_H-M   'P 1'
#
loop_
_entity.id
_entity.type
_entity.pdbx_description
1 polymer ?
#
loop_
_entity_poly.entity_id
_entity_poly.type
_entity_poly.pdbx_seq_one_letter_code
_entity_poly.pdbx_strand_id
1 'polypeptide(L)'
;MARIARIFVALGLGLAVSACDTGINLNPLTWFNSLGSDEGLVALEPEGGWDQHTDRRLVVDQVTDLRIERTTAGAIVHATGLPPRLGYWDAELVAENDGEPENGVLSYVFKVATPRWATAASTPYARTIEAAAFIPNIELAGIRAIRVLGTQNSRIASR
;
A
#
# COMPACT_ATOMS: atom_id res chain seq x y z
N MET A 1 -43.02 69.34 27.93
CA MET A 1 -42.56 68.77 26.64
C MET A 1 -41.03 68.69 26.51
N ALA A 2 -40.26 69.73 26.85
CA ALA A 2 -38.79 69.73 26.67
C ALA A 2 -38.01 68.64 27.44
N ARG A 3 -38.47 68.19 28.62
CA ARG A 3 -37.81 67.12 29.38
C ARG A 3 -37.98 65.74 28.75
N ILE A 4 -39.15 65.47 28.17
CA ILE A 4 -39.45 64.21 27.49
C ILE A 4 -38.64 64.10 26.18
N ALA A 5 -38.54 65.20 25.43
CA ALA A 5 -37.70 65.26 24.23
C ALA A 5 -36.22 64.99 24.54
N ARG A 6 -35.69 65.51 25.65
CA ARG A 6 -34.31 65.24 26.09
C ARG A 6 -34.07 63.78 26.48
N ILE A 7 -35.06 63.13 27.08
CA ILE A 7 -34.98 61.69 27.41
C ILE A 7 -34.95 60.87 26.12
N PHE A 8 -35.81 61.18 25.13
CA PHE A 8 -35.81 60.48 23.85
C PHE A 8 -34.51 60.70 23.05
N VAL A 9 -33.96 61.91 23.07
CA VAL A 9 -32.66 62.18 22.43
C VAL A 9 -31.54 61.44 23.13
N ALA A 10 -31.50 61.41 24.47
CA ALA A 10 -30.49 60.66 25.21
C ALA A 10 -30.60 59.14 25.01
N LEU A 11 -31.83 58.61 24.92
CA LEU A 11 -32.07 57.18 24.69
C LEU A 11 -31.74 56.78 23.24
N GLY A 12 -32.03 57.64 22.26
CA GLY A 12 -31.61 57.45 20.87
C GLY A 12 -30.10 57.52 20.69
N LEU A 13 -29.42 58.41 21.42
CA LEU A 13 -27.96 58.52 21.39
C LEU A 13 -27.29 57.29 22.03
N GLY A 14 -27.85 56.74 23.11
CA GLY A 14 -27.35 55.53 23.75
C GLY A 14 -27.46 54.29 22.85
N LEU A 15 -28.57 54.14 22.13
CA LEU A 15 -28.77 53.04 21.17
C LEU A 15 -27.83 53.12 19.95
N ALA A 16 -27.47 54.34 19.53
CA ALA A 16 -26.55 54.53 18.41
C ALA A 16 -25.09 54.15 18.75
N VAL A 17 -24.68 54.26 20.01
CA VAL A 17 -23.30 53.97 20.45
C VAL A 17 -23.04 52.46 20.59
N SER A 18 -24.06 51.64 20.87
CA SER A 18 -23.92 50.17 20.98
C SER A 18 -23.89 49.43 19.63
N ALA A 19 -24.04 50.13 18.51
CA ALA A 19 -24.08 49.51 17.17
C ALA A 19 -22.69 49.30 16.54
N CYS A 20 -21.63 49.89 17.12
CA CYS A 20 -20.25 49.59 16.76
C CYS A 20 -19.64 48.60 17.77
N ASP A 21 -20.14 47.36 17.74
CA ASP A 21 -19.51 46.25 18.44
C ASP A 21 -18.67 45.44 17.45
N THR A 22 -17.35 45.38 17.68
CA THR A 22 -16.41 44.49 16.99
C THR A 22 -16.38 43.09 17.63
N GLY A 23 -17.26 42.80 18.58
CA GLY A 23 -17.37 41.54 19.29
C GLY A 23 -18.51 40.68 18.76
N ILE A 24 -18.15 39.52 18.21
CA ILE A 24 -19.04 38.38 17.89
C ILE A 24 -20.15 38.73 16.87
N ASN A 25 -19.84 38.48 15.59
CA ASN A 25 -20.85 38.50 14.53
C ASN A 25 -21.88 37.37 14.78
N LEU A 26 -23.10 37.74 15.17
CA LEU A 26 -24.22 36.81 15.43
C LEU A 26 -25.07 36.48 14.19
N ASN A 27 -24.60 36.83 12.99
CA ASN A 27 -25.33 36.61 11.77
C ASN A 27 -25.15 35.17 11.25
N PRO A 28 -26.22 34.35 11.22
CA PRO A 28 -26.15 32.99 10.71
C PRO A 28 -25.73 32.91 9.26
N LEU A 29 -26.07 33.90 8.45
CA LEU A 29 -25.69 33.92 7.04
C LEU A 29 -24.18 34.08 6.84
N THR A 30 -23.48 34.74 7.76
CA THR A 30 -22.01 34.84 7.70
C THR A 30 -21.29 33.60 8.23
N TRP A 31 -21.88 32.86 9.17
CA TRP A 31 -21.32 31.59 9.66
C TRP A 31 -21.41 30.47 8.62
N PHE A 32 -22.52 30.40 7.88
CA PHE A 32 -22.72 29.38 6.86
C PHE A 32 -22.02 29.71 5.54
N ASN A 33 -21.71 30.98 5.28
CA ASN A 33 -20.93 31.37 4.10
C ASN A 33 -19.42 31.03 4.24
N SER A 34 -18.90 30.85 5.46
CA SER A 34 -17.52 30.38 5.68
C SER A 34 -17.37 28.86 5.54
N LEU A 35 -18.47 28.11 5.38
CA LEU A 35 -18.42 26.67 5.09
C LEU A 35 -18.26 26.38 3.60
N GLY A 36 -18.44 27.39 2.74
CA GLY A 36 -18.33 27.29 1.29
C GLY A 36 -17.25 28.18 0.68
N SER A 37 -16.50 28.94 1.48
CA SER A 37 -15.29 29.60 0.99
C SER A 37 -14.22 28.55 0.78
N ASP A 38 -13.85 28.36 -0.49
CA ASP A 38 -12.78 27.52 -1.06
C ASP A 38 -11.36 27.82 -0.49
N GLU A 39 -11.26 28.42 0.69
CA GLU A 39 -10.01 28.68 1.38
C GLU A 39 -9.60 27.43 2.19
N GLY A 40 -9.10 26.42 1.48
CA GLY A 40 -8.32 25.35 2.10
C GLY A 40 -8.90 23.94 2.01
N LEU A 41 -9.71 23.62 0.99
CA LEU A 41 -9.88 22.23 0.59
C LEU A 41 -8.59 21.73 -0.08
N VAL A 42 -7.58 21.44 0.74
CA VAL A 42 -6.37 20.75 0.30
C VAL A 42 -6.78 19.32 0.01
N ALA A 43 -6.74 18.93 -1.27
CA ALA A 43 -6.93 17.54 -1.66
C ALA A 43 -5.89 16.68 -0.93
N LEU A 44 -6.35 15.63 -0.24
CA LEU A 44 -5.48 14.68 0.45
C LEU A 44 -4.64 13.82 -0.51
N GLU A 45 -4.90 13.92 -1.81
CA GLU A 45 -4.19 13.22 -2.85
C GLU A 45 -2.95 14.00 -3.28
N PRO A 46 -1.75 13.41 -3.25
CA PRO A 46 -0.55 14.03 -3.80
C PRO A 46 -0.73 14.33 -5.29
N GLU A 47 -0.12 15.41 -5.81
CA GLU A 47 -0.16 15.74 -7.25
C GLU A 47 0.40 14.61 -8.15
N GLY A 48 1.29 13.76 -7.60
CA GLY A 48 1.83 12.58 -8.27
C GLY A 48 1.05 11.27 -8.04
N GLY A 49 -0.08 11.32 -7.34
CA GLY A 49 -0.83 10.15 -6.90
C GLY A 49 -0.14 9.37 -5.78
N TRP A 50 -0.75 8.27 -5.35
CA TRP A 50 -0.15 7.37 -4.37
C TRP A 50 0.88 6.44 -5.02
N ASP A 51 2.01 6.20 -4.36
CA ASP A 51 2.96 5.14 -4.74
C ASP A 51 2.30 3.75 -4.57
N GLN A 52 1.57 3.33 -5.59
CA GLN A 52 0.86 2.05 -5.65
C GLN A 52 1.78 0.91 -6.15
N HIS A 53 2.98 1.21 -6.65
CA HIS A 53 3.78 0.25 -7.42
C HIS A 53 4.92 -0.43 -6.64
N THR A 54 5.15 -0.07 -5.37
CA THR A 54 6.16 -0.77 -4.56
C THR A 54 5.56 -2.06 -4.00
N ASP A 55 6.06 -3.20 -4.47
CA ASP A 55 5.77 -4.49 -3.87
C ASP A 55 6.32 -4.54 -2.43
N ARG A 56 5.42 -4.51 -1.44
CA ARG A 56 5.76 -4.51 -0.01
C ARG A 56 5.88 -5.92 0.58
N ARG A 57 5.76 -6.97 -0.23
CA ARG A 57 5.91 -8.35 0.23
C ARG A 57 7.36 -8.63 0.64
N LEU A 58 7.53 -9.51 1.61
CA LEU A 58 8.85 -9.95 2.04
C LEU A 58 9.31 -11.14 1.21
N VAL A 59 10.61 -11.40 1.23
CA VAL A 59 11.16 -12.66 0.73
C VAL A 59 10.84 -13.75 1.74
N VAL A 60 10.46 -14.94 1.27
CA VAL A 60 10.25 -16.11 2.13
C VAL A 60 11.52 -16.42 2.91
N ASP A 61 11.39 -16.95 4.13
CA ASP A 61 12.55 -17.19 4.99
C ASP A 61 13.46 -18.28 4.41
N GLN A 62 12.89 -19.45 4.07
CA GLN A 62 13.62 -20.55 3.45
C GLN A 62 12.87 -21.13 2.25
N VAL A 63 13.61 -21.52 1.21
CA VAL A 63 13.12 -22.35 0.10
C VAL A 63 13.49 -23.80 0.37
N THR A 64 12.49 -24.64 0.61
CA THR A 64 12.67 -26.04 1.03
C THR A 64 12.72 -26.99 -0.16
N ASP A 65 11.93 -26.75 -1.20
CA ASP A 65 11.89 -27.55 -2.42
C ASP A 65 11.83 -26.67 -3.68
N LEU A 66 12.38 -27.19 -4.77
CA LEU A 66 12.34 -26.56 -6.10
C LEU A 66 12.31 -27.67 -7.15
N ARG A 67 11.24 -27.69 -7.96
CA ARG A 67 11.10 -28.62 -9.09
C ARG A 67 10.64 -27.91 -10.34
N ILE A 68 11.12 -28.39 -11.49
CA ILE A 68 10.74 -27.89 -12.81
C ILE A 68 9.91 -28.96 -13.50
N GLU A 69 8.68 -28.61 -13.84
CA GLU A 69 7.75 -29.48 -14.56
C GLU A 69 7.65 -29.05 -16.02
N ARG A 70 8.03 -29.93 -16.95
CA ARG A 70 8.00 -29.62 -18.38
C ARG A 70 6.60 -29.86 -18.95
N THR A 71 6.15 -28.93 -19.79
CA THR A 71 4.85 -28.97 -20.47
C THR A 71 5.06 -28.83 -21.98
N THR A 72 4.02 -29.03 -22.79
CA THR A 72 4.10 -28.82 -24.24
C THR A 72 4.37 -27.36 -24.60
N ALA A 73 3.86 -26.40 -23.81
CA ALA A 73 3.96 -24.96 -24.09
C ALA A 73 5.18 -24.28 -23.44
N GLY A 74 5.83 -24.94 -22.48
CA GLY A 74 6.86 -24.32 -21.65
C GLY A 74 7.25 -25.19 -20.45
N ALA A 75 7.59 -24.56 -19.34
CA ALA A 75 7.87 -25.22 -18.07
C ALA A 75 7.22 -24.48 -16.92
N ILE A 76 6.77 -25.21 -15.91
CA ILE A 76 6.25 -24.67 -14.66
C ILE A 76 7.32 -24.88 -13.59
N VAL A 77 7.77 -23.79 -12.98
CA VAL A 77 8.68 -23.80 -11.84
C VAL A 77 7.83 -23.85 -10.59
N HIS A 78 7.94 -24.92 -9.81
CA HIS A 78 7.31 -25.01 -8.50
C HIS A 78 8.37 -24.81 -7.42
N ALA A 79 8.08 -23.93 -6.47
CA ALA A 79 8.91 -23.75 -5.29
C ALA A 79 8.06 -23.84 -4.03
N THR A 80 8.60 -24.55 -3.04
CA THR A 80 8.01 -24.66 -1.71
C THR A 80 8.82 -23.80 -0.75
N GLY A 81 8.13 -22.91 -0.06
CA GLY A 81 8.68 -21.98 0.91
C GLY A 81 8.26 -22.36 2.33
N LEU A 82 9.13 -22.03 3.28
CA LEU A 82 8.86 -22.14 4.70
C LEU A 82 9.03 -20.77 5.37
N PRO A 83 7.93 -20.02 5.57
CA PRO A 83 7.92 -18.78 6.33
C PRO A 83 8.21 -19.02 7.83
N PRO A 84 8.56 -17.97 8.59
CA PRO A 84 8.93 -18.11 9.99
C PRO A 84 7.73 -18.38 10.91
N ARG A 85 6.50 -17.96 10.54
CA ARG A 85 5.27 -18.11 11.34
C ARG A 85 4.05 -18.41 10.46
N LEU A 86 2.90 -18.71 11.06
CA LEU A 86 1.64 -18.94 10.34
C LEU A 86 1.08 -17.66 9.71
N GLY A 87 0.19 -17.82 8.73
CA GLY A 87 -0.63 -16.73 8.19
C GLY A 87 0.04 -15.86 7.12
N TYR A 88 1.16 -16.33 6.57
CA TYR A 88 1.74 -15.79 5.34
C TYR A 88 0.87 -16.18 4.14
N TRP A 89 0.75 -15.30 3.15
CA TRP A 89 -0.18 -15.44 2.03
C TRP A 89 0.34 -14.69 0.79
N ASP A 90 -0.38 -14.76 -0.33
CA ASP A 90 0.00 -14.10 -1.60
C ASP A 90 1.45 -14.40 -2.02
N ALA A 91 1.72 -15.70 -2.16
CA ALA A 91 3.01 -16.24 -2.53
C ALA A 91 3.22 -16.15 -4.04
N GLU A 92 4.36 -15.60 -4.46
CA GLU A 92 4.69 -15.42 -5.87
C GLU A 92 6.20 -15.59 -6.11
N LEU A 93 6.55 -16.14 -7.27
CA LEU A 93 7.91 -16.12 -7.78
C LEU A 93 8.06 -14.90 -8.68
N VAL A 94 8.72 -13.86 -8.17
CA VAL A 94 8.96 -12.62 -8.91
C VAL A 94 10.31 -12.73 -9.61
N ALA A 95 10.32 -12.63 -10.94
CA ALA A 95 11.54 -12.71 -11.72
C ALA A 95 12.48 -11.55 -11.38
N GLU A 96 13.77 -11.83 -11.25
CA GLU A 96 14.80 -10.79 -11.25
C GLU A 96 15.18 -10.41 -12.68
N ASN A 97 15.85 -9.26 -12.83
CA ASN A 97 16.38 -8.79 -14.10
C ASN A 97 15.32 -8.78 -15.22
N ASP A 98 14.09 -8.37 -14.90
CA ASP A 98 12.95 -8.31 -15.82
C ASP A 98 12.65 -9.64 -16.57
N GLY A 99 13.02 -10.79 -15.98
CA GLY A 99 12.83 -12.10 -16.59
C GLY A 99 13.97 -12.55 -17.50
N GLU A 100 15.02 -11.75 -17.63
CA GLU A 100 16.17 -12.08 -18.47
C GLU A 100 17.22 -12.91 -17.70
N PRO A 101 17.67 -14.06 -18.23
CA PRO A 101 18.60 -14.93 -17.52
C PRO A 101 20.02 -14.36 -17.50
N GLU A 102 20.62 -14.31 -16.31
CA GLU A 102 22.02 -13.94 -16.14
C GLU A 102 22.93 -15.16 -16.32
N ASN A 103 23.79 -15.13 -17.33
CA ASN A 103 24.65 -16.27 -17.68
C ASN A 103 23.83 -17.57 -17.84
N GLY A 104 22.63 -17.49 -18.42
CA GLY A 104 21.71 -18.61 -18.61
C GLY A 104 21.01 -19.11 -17.33
N VAL A 105 21.11 -18.39 -16.21
CA VAL A 105 20.37 -18.70 -14.99
C VAL A 105 19.22 -17.71 -14.84
N LEU A 106 17.98 -18.20 -14.86
CA LEU A 106 16.81 -17.37 -14.55
C LEU A 106 16.59 -17.36 -13.03
N SER A 107 16.64 -16.18 -12.43
CA SER A 107 16.49 -16.01 -10.98
C SER A 107 15.11 -15.49 -10.62
N TYR A 108 14.52 -16.08 -9.60
CA TYR A 108 13.27 -15.63 -8.99
C TYR A 108 13.50 -15.32 -7.51
N VAL A 109 12.88 -14.24 -7.03
CA VAL A 109 12.70 -13.97 -5.61
C VAL A 109 11.36 -14.56 -5.18
N PHE A 110 11.37 -15.45 -4.20
CA PHE A 110 10.14 -16.00 -3.65
C PHE A 110 9.56 -14.99 -2.65
N LYS A 111 8.56 -14.22 -3.09
CA LYS A 111 7.89 -13.23 -2.28
C LYS A 111 6.64 -13.76 -1.62
N VAL A 112 6.32 -13.21 -0.45
CA VAL A 112 5.18 -13.58 0.36
C VAL A 112 4.71 -12.41 1.23
N ALA A 113 3.39 -12.22 1.32
CA ALA A 113 2.79 -11.22 2.20
C ALA A 113 2.80 -11.70 3.66
N THR A 114 3.07 -10.75 4.56
CA THR A 114 3.12 -11.03 6.00
C THR A 114 1.72 -11.06 6.63
N PRO A 115 1.52 -11.85 7.70
CA PRO A 115 0.31 -11.76 8.51
C PRO A 115 0.18 -10.37 9.14
N ARG A 116 -1.04 -9.84 9.24
CA ARG A 116 -1.33 -8.51 9.79
C ARG A 116 -1.22 -8.42 11.31
N TRP A 117 -1.10 -9.57 11.99
CA TRP A 117 -0.96 -9.66 13.44
C TRP A 117 0.10 -10.72 13.81
N ALA A 118 0.47 -10.76 15.09
CA ALA A 118 1.37 -11.78 15.61
C ALA A 118 0.71 -13.16 15.55
N THR A 119 1.39 -14.12 14.93
CA THR A 119 0.92 -15.50 14.73
C THR A 119 1.91 -16.48 15.33
N ALA A 120 1.45 -17.68 15.68
CA ALA A 120 2.33 -18.72 16.22
C ALA A 120 3.31 -19.24 15.14
N ALA A 121 4.48 -19.72 15.57
CA ALA A 121 5.42 -20.40 14.68
C ALA A 121 4.86 -21.75 14.19
N SER A 122 4.16 -22.52 15.02
CA SER A 122 3.59 -23.84 14.66
C SER A 122 4.59 -24.81 14.00
N THR A 123 4.10 -25.93 13.47
CA THR A 123 4.91 -26.94 12.78
C THR A 123 5.33 -26.45 11.39
N PRO A 124 6.41 -27.01 10.79
CA PRO A 124 6.79 -26.68 9.42
C PRO A 124 5.65 -26.95 8.42
N TYR A 125 4.97 -28.10 8.55
CA TYR A 125 3.86 -28.49 7.66
C TYR A 125 2.73 -27.45 7.62
N ALA A 126 2.35 -26.87 8.75
CA ALA A 126 1.28 -25.88 8.81
C ALA A 126 1.67 -24.51 8.24
N ARG A 127 2.97 -24.24 8.07
CA ARG A 127 3.50 -22.99 7.50
C ARG A 127 3.86 -23.10 6.04
N THR A 128 3.95 -24.32 5.49
CA THR A 128 4.34 -24.55 4.10
C THR A 128 3.48 -23.72 3.16
N ILE A 129 4.15 -23.02 2.24
CA ILE A 129 3.49 -22.27 1.16
C ILE A 129 4.15 -22.63 -0.17
N GLU A 130 3.35 -22.69 -1.22
CA GLU A 130 3.83 -23.04 -2.56
C GLU A 130 3.54 -21.90 -3.53
N ALA A 131 4.50 -21.64 -4.41
CA ALA A 131 4.34 -20.72 -5.53
C ALA A 131 4.78 -21.42 -6.81
N ALA A 132 4.17 -21.02 -7.93
CA ALA A 132 4.56 -21.50 -9.23
C ALA A 132 4.61 -20.37 -10.27
N ALA A 133 5.58 -20.46 -11.19
CA ALA A 133 5.69 -19.56 -12.34
C ALA A 133 5.77 -20.38 -13.62
N PHE A 134 5.07 -19.92 -14.66
CA PHE A 134 5.13 -20.52 -15.99
C PHE A 134 6.13 -19.76 -16.87
N ILE A 135 6.98 -20.50 -17.57
CA ILE A 135 7.96 -19.97 -18.51
C ILE A 135 7.66 -20.56 -19.89
N PRO A 136 7.36 -19.74 -20.91
CA PRO A 136 7.08 -20.23 -22.26
C PRO A 136 8.33 -20.79 -22.93
N ASN A 137 8.14 -21.67 -23.92
CA ASN A 137 9.25 -22.30 -24.65
C ASN A 137 10.24 -21.31 -25.28
N ILE A 138 9.76 -20.14 -25.71
CA ILE A 138 10.59 -19.11 -26.34
C ILE A 138 11.65 -18.56 -25.38
N GLU A 139 11.28 -18.31 -24.12
CA GLU A 139 12.19 -17.85 -23.06
C GLU A 139 13.10 -18.97 -22.57
N LEU A 140 12.59 -20.21 -22.51
CA LEU A 140 13.37 -21.38 -22.08
C LEU A 140 14.58 -21.70 -22.96
N ALA A 141 14.66 -21.19 -24.19
CA ALA A 141 15.77 -21.46 -25.09
C ALA A 141 17.11 -20.93 -24.54
N GLY A 142 17.09 -19.83 -23.78
CA GLY A 142 18.27 -19.21 -23.18
C GLY A 142 18.59 -19.67 -21.76
N ILE A 143 17.76 -20.53 -21.16
CA ILE A 143 17.81 -20.87 -19.72
C ILE A 143 18.37 -22.28 -19.53
N ARG A 144 19.52 -22.38 -18.83
CA ARG A 144 20.14 -23.66 -18.42
C ARG A 144 19.73 -24.11 -17.01
N ALA A 145 19.45 -23.15 -16.14
CA ALA A 145 19.08 -23.42 -14.75
C ALA A 145 18.16 -22.33 -14.22
N ILE A 146 17.38 -22.68 -13.21
CA ILE A 146 16.45 -21.77 -12.55
C ILE A 146 16.83 -21.71 -11.09
N ARG A 147 17.00 -20.49 -10.58
CA ARG A 147 17.34 -20.21 -9.19
C ARG A 147 16.15 -19.56 -8.50
N VAL A 148 15.83 -20.01 -7.30
CA VAL A 148 14.83 -19.38 -6.43
C VAL A 148 15.52 -18.93 -5.14
N LEU A 149 15.39 -17.64 -4.84
CA LEU A 149 15.97 -16.96 -3.70
C LEU A 149 14.98 -16.89 -2.54
N GLY A 150 15.44 -17.30 -1.37
CA GLY A 150 14.86 -17.03 -0.06
C GLY A 150 15.80 -16.12 0.76
N THR A 151 15.35 -15.73 1.94
CA THR A 151 16.13 -14.86 2.84
C THR A 151 17.38 -15.56 3.36
N GLN A 152 17.25 -16.82 3.78
CA GLN A 152 18.35 -17.59 4.38
C GLN A 152 19.08 -18.49 3.39
N ASN A 153 18.46 -18.81 2.24
CA ASN A 153 19.03 -19.74 1.29
C ASN A 153 18.56 -19.47 -0.14
N SER A 154 19.18 -20.15 -1.10
CA SER A 154 18.71 -20.24 -2.47
C SER A 154 18.72 -21.70 -2.93
N ARG A 155 17.76 -22.08 -3.75
CA ARG A 155 17.73 -23.38 -4.43
C ARG A 155 17.95 -23.17 -5.93
N ILE A 156 18.64 -24.10 -6.57
CA ILE A 156 18.86 -24.09 -8.01
C ILE A 156 18.48 -25.45 -8.58
N ALA A 157 17.75 -25.45 -9.69
CA ALA A 157 17.41 -26.64 -10.45
C ALA A 157 17.91 -26.47 -11.88
N SER A 158 18.68 -27.45 -12.37
CA SER A 158 19.04 -27.55 -13.78
C SER A 158 17.85 -28.08 -14.57
N ARG A 159 17.64 -27.53 -15.76
CA ARG A 159 16.53 -27.87 -16.65
C ARG A 159 16.68 -29.27 -17.25
#